data_AF-A0A4Q1DBU6-F1
#
_entry.id   AF-A0A4Q1DBU6-F1
#
_cell.length_a   1.000
_cell.length_b   1.000
_cell.length_c   1.000
_cell.angle_alpha   90.00
_cell.angle_beta   90.00
_cell.angle_gamma   90.00
#
_symmetry.space_group_name_H-M   'P 1'
#
loop_
_entity.id
_entity.type
_entity.pdbx_description
1 polymer ?
#
loop_
_entity_poly.entity_id
_entity_poly.type
_entity_poly.pdbx_seq_one_letter_code
_entity_poly.pdbx_strand_id
1 'polypeptide(L)'
;MTNRINNKEPAPIEAKQWLVILDELRQVNILLKNRLVHALKQDVSRNFIETAEYYHQKFIDKDQLIRLLRHDITSLLEEHIDAQDDSAPWLSRFFTLEKDMQRIISEFSGMKAAFETYLSEKQDVRATGS
;
A
#
# COMPACT_ATOMS: atom_id res chain seq x y z
N MET A 1 -19.87 30.23 -29.10
CA MET A 1 -18.39 30.28 -29.07
C MET A 1 -17.95 29.30 -28.01
N THR A 2 -17.56 28.10 -28.42
CA THR A 2 -17.23 26.96 -27.55
C THR A 2 -15.81 27.12 -27.00
N ASN A 3 -15.72 27.42 -25.71
CA ASN A 3 -14.44 27.49 -25.01
C ASN A 3 -13.97 26.05 -24.75
N ARG A 4 -13.08 25.56 -25.61
CA ARG A 4 -12.34 24.31 -25.40
C ARG A 4 -11.38 24.53 -24.25
N ILE A 5 -11.79 24.10 -23.06
CA ILE A 5 -10.90 23.93 -21.92
C ILE A 5 -9.83 22.90 -22.36
N ASN A 6 -8.58 23.36 -22.43
CA ASN A 6 -7.40 22.51 -22.56
C ASN A 6 -7.46 21.40 -21.51
N ASN A 7 -7.71 20.18 -21.95
CA ASN A 7 -7.94 19.00 -21.10
C ASN A 7 -6.88 17.92 -21.38
N LYS A 8 -5.60 18.34 -21.46
CA LYS A 8 -4.45 17.43 -21.43
C LYS A 8 -3.84 17.53 -20.02
N GLU A 9 -3.57 16.40 -19.37
CA GLU A 9 -2.77 16.22 -18.12
C GLU A 9 -3.44 15.99 -16.73
N PRO A 10 -4.56 15.25 -16.56
CA PRO A 10 -4.90 14.73 -15.22
C PRO A 10 -3.98 13.57 -14.79
N ALA A 11 -3.51 12.74 -15.73
CA ALA A 11 -2.79 11.49 -15.44
C ALA A 11 -1.41 11.66 -14.75
N PRO A 12 -0.54 12.62 -15.13
CA PRO A 12 0.73 12.81 -14.43
C PRO A 12 0.57 13.32 -13.00
N ILE A 13 -0.49 14.09 -12.73
CA ILE A 13 -0.82 14.58 -11.38
C ILE A 13 -1.27 13.39 -10.52
N GLU A 14 -2.15 12.56 -11.05
CA GLU A 14 -2.67 11.38 -10.35
C GLU A 14 -1.56 10.36 -10.07
N ALA A 15 -0.68 10.09 -11.04
CA ALA A 15 0.49 9.22 -10.83
C ALA A 15 1.41 9.73 -9.70
N LYS A 16 1.61 11.05 -9.59
CA LYS A 16 2.35 11.65 -8.47
C LYS A 16 1.63 11.48 -7.13
N GLN A 17 0.30 11.59 -7.11
CA GLN A 17 -0.49 11.32 -5.90
C GLN A 17 -0.37 9.86 -5.47
N TRP A 18 -0.34 8.91 -6.41
CA TRP A 18 -0.09 7.51 -6.07
C TRP A 18 1.26 7.29 -5.38
N LEU A 19 2.32 8.00 -5.78
CA LEU A 19 3.60 7.94 -5.08
C LEU A 19 3.50 8.39 -3.61
N VAL A 20 2.70 9.43 -3.33
CA VAL A 20 2.44 9.89 -1.96
C VAL A 20 1.70 8.81 -1.17
N ILE A 21 0.62 8.26 -1.74
CA ILE A 21 -0.15 7.19 -1.12
C ILE A 21 0.73 5.97 -0.82
N LEU A 22 1.59 5.56 -1.75
CA LEU A 22 2.51 4.45 -1.55
C LEU A 22 3.51 4.70 -0.41
N ASP A 23 3.97 5.94 -0.23
CA ASP A 23 4.82 6.27 0.90
C ASP A 23 4.05 6.25 2.23
N GLU A 24 2.82 6.74 2.26
CA GLU A 24 1.94 6.63 3.43
C GLU A 24 1.69 5.15 3.81
N LEU A 25 1.35 4.30 2.84
CA LEU A 25 1.16 2.87 3.05
C LEU A 25 2.43 2.21 3.62
N ARG A 26 3.61 2.58 3.09
CA ARG A 26 4.90 2.09 3.59
C ARG A 26 5.13 2.51 5.05
N GLN A 27 4.87 3.77 5.38
CA GLN A 27 5.02 4.27 6.75
C GLN A 27 4.08 3.54 7.71
N VAL A 28 2.82 3.33 7.32
CA VAL A 28 1.86 2.54 8.11
C VAL A 28 2.34 1.11 8.26
N ASN A 29 2.87 0.47 7.21
CA ASN A 29 3.38 -0.89 7.29
C ASN A 29 4.54 -1.02 8.31
N ILE A 30 5.44 -0.04 8.34
CA ILE A 30 6.51 0.06 9.35
C ILE A 30 5.92 0.14 10.76
N LEU A 31 4.89 0.97 10.97
CA LEU A 31 4.23 1.10 12.26
C LEU A 31 3.56 -0.22 12.70
N LEU A 32 2.91 -0.94 11.78
CA LEU A 32 2.28 -2.24 12.08
C LEU A 32 3.33 -3.30 12.44
N LYS A 33 4.45 -3.35 11.71
CA LYS A 33 5.59 -4.23 12.04
C LYS A 33 6.14 -3.94 13.44
N ASN A 34 6.31 -2.66 13.78
CA ASN A 34 6.78 -2.27 15.12
C ASN A 34 5.79 -2.70 16.19
N ARG A 35 4.48 -2.52 15.97
CA ARG A 35 3.43 -3.01 16.89
C ARG A 35 3.48 -4.52 17.07
N LEU A 36 3.67 -5.28 15.98
CA LEU A 36 3.82 -6.72 16.04
C LEU A 36 5.02 -7.14 16.89
N VAL A 37 6.18 -6.48 16.70
CA VAL A 37 7.38 -6.72 17.52
C VAL A 37 7.12 -6.40 18.99
N HIS A 38 6.39 -5.32 19.29
CA HIS A 38 6.01 -5.00 20.67
C HIS A 38 5.09 -6.06 21.28
N ALA A 39 4.13 -6.57 20.52
CA ALA A 39 3.22 -7.62 20.98
C ALA A 39 3.98 -8.95 21.21
N LEU A 40 4.94 -9.31 20.34
CA LEU A 40 5.84 -10.46 20.52
C LEU A 40 6.67 -10.40 21.81
N LYS A 41 7.04 -9.20 22.27
CA LYS A 41 7.74 -9.04 23.56
C LYS A 41 6.84 -9.32 24.77
N GLN A 42 5.51 -9.28 24.58
CA GLN A 42 4.52 -9.45 25.64
C GLN A 42 3.85 -10.83 25.61
N ASP A 43 3.89 -11.55 24.49
CA ASP A 43 3.35 -12.90 24.32
C ASP A 43 4.27 -13.74 23.45
N VAL A 44 4.73 -14.87 23.99
CA VAL A 44 5.55 -15.85 23.27
C VAL A 44 4.87 -17.21 23.19
N SER A 45 3.55 -17.25 23.38
CA SER A 45 2.79 -18.48 23.17
C SER A 45 2.91 -18.94 21.71
N ARG A 46 2.91 -20.26 21.52
CA ARG A 46 3.07 -20.85 20.18
C ARG A 46 2.03 -20.34 19.18
N ASN A 47 0.75 -20.29 19.58
CA ASN A 47 -0.31 -19.75 18.72
C ASN A 47 -0.09 -18.28 18.35
N PHE A 48 0.46 -17.49 19.27
CA PHE A 48 0.80 -16.10 18.99
C PHE A 48 1.95 -16.00 17.99
N ILE A 49 3.01 -16.79 18.17
CA ILE A 49 4.16 -16.83 17.25
C ILE A 49 3.72 -17.21 15.83
N GLU A 50 2.95 -18.29 15.67
CA GLU A 50 2.48 -18.73 14.34
C GLU A 50 1.64 -17.64 13.64
N THR A 51 0.78 -16.94 14.40
CA THR A 51 -0.01 -15.83 13.85
C THR A 51 0.86 -14.60 13.55
N ALA A 52 1.88 -14.33 14.37
CA ALA A 52 2.81 -13.25 14.17
C ALA A 52 3.67 -13.46 12.92
N GLU A 53 4.14 -14.68 12.69
CA GLU A 53 4.87 -15.05 11.47
C GLU A 53 4.00 -14.84 10.22
N TYR A 54 2.73 -15.24 10.28
CA TYR A 54 1.77 -14.99 9.20
C TYR A 54 1.63 -13.51 8.85
N TYR A 55 1.44 -12.64 9.85
CA TYR A 55 1.36 -11.19 9.61
C TYR A 55 2.71 -10.60 9.16
N HIS A 56 3.82 -11.09 9.71
CA HIS A 56 5.15 -10.65 9.30
C HIS A 56 5.39 -10.92 7.81
N GLN A 57 5.04 -12.11 7.31
CA GLN A 57 5.15 -12.44 5.89
C GLN A 57 4.27 -11.50 5.05
N LYS A 58 3.01 -11.27 5.44
CA LYS A 58 2.13 -10.33 4.73
C LYS A 58 2.72 -8.92 4.65
N PHE A 59 3.33 -8.44 5.74
CA PHE A 59 3.95 -7.12 5.74
C PHE A 59 5.19 -7.06 4.84
N ILE A 60 5.97 -8.15 4.72
CA ILE A 60 7.08 -8.26 3.76
C ILE A 60 6.54 -8.19 2.32
N ASP A 61 5.52 -8.98 2.02
CA ASP A 61 4.92 -9.04 0.68
C ASP A 61 4.38 -7.66 0.26
N LYS A 62 3.74 -6.94 1.18
CA LYS A 62 3.24 -5.58 0.93
C LYS A 62 4.37 -4.57 0.69
N ASP A 63 5.47 -4.65 1.43
CA ASP A 63 6.63 -3.78 1.18
C ASP A 63 7.25 -4.03 -0.20
N GLN A 64 7.34 -5.30 -0.61
CA GLN A 64 7.84 -5.64 -1.94
C GLN A 64 6.92 -5.09 -3.03
N LEU A 65 5.60 -5.26 -2.88
CA LEU A 65 4.63 -4.76 -3.85
C LEU A 65 4.65 -3.22 -3.93
N ILE A 66 4.70 -2.52 -2.79
CA ILE A 66 4.83 -1.06 -2.75
C ILE A 66 6.08 -0.59 -3.50
N ARG A 67 7.21 -1.28 -3.30
CA ARG A 67 8.47 -0.94 -4.00
C ARG A 67 8.35 -1.11 -5.51
N LEU A 68 7.72 -2.20 -5.97
CA LEU A 68 7.51 -2.47 -7.40
C LEU A 68 6.60 -1.42 -8.03
N LEU A 69 5.44 -1.15 -7.43
CA LEU A 69 4.51 -0.14 -7.94
C LEU A 69 5.14 1.25 -7.98
N ARG A 70 5.93 1.61 -6.97
CA ARG A 70 6.64 2.89 -6.95
C ARG A 70 7.62 3.00 -8.10
N HIS A 71 8.38 1.94 -8.38
CA HIS A 71 9.28 1.88 -9.53
C HIS A 71 8.50 2.04 -10.84
N ASP A 72 7.41 1.29 -11.02
CA ASP A 72 6.63 1.31 -12.25
C ASP A 72 5.95 2.67 -12.50
N ILE A 73 5.48 3.33 -11.45
CA ILE A 73 4.93 4.69 -11.53
C ILE A 73 6.02 5.71 -11.86
N THR A 74 7.22 5.58 -11.29
CA THR A 74 8.35 6.45 -11.65
C THR A 74 8.74 6.25 -13.12
N SER A 75 8.87 5.01 -13.60
CA SER A 75 9.14 4.73 -15.01
C SER A 75 8.03 5.26 -15.93
N LEU A 76 6.77 5.16 -15.53
CA LEU A 76 5.65 5.74 -16.29
C LEU A 76 5.78 7.28 -16.42
N LEU A 77 6.16 7.95 -15.34
CA LEU A 77 6.34 9.41 -15.33
C LEU A 77 7.52 9.83 -16.21
N GLU A 78 8.61 9.05 -16.22
CA GLU A 78 9.76 9.26 -17.11
C GLU A 78 9.36 9.06 -18.59
N GLU A 79 8.65 7.97 -18.90
CA GLU A 79 8.11 7.69 -20.24
C GLU A 79 7.18 8.80 -20.75
N HIS A 80 6.35 9.38 -19.86
CA HIS A 80 5.51 10.52 -20.21
C HIS A 80 6.33 11.78 -20.52
N ILE A 81 7.43 12.03 -19.82
CA ILE A 81 8.31 13.19 -20.06
C ILE A 81 9.02 13.06 -21.42
N ASP A 82 9.44 11.84 -21.77
CA ASP A 82 10.19 11.56 -23.00
C ASP A 82 9.29 11.37 -24.24
N ALA A 83 7.97 11.24 -24.04
CA ALA A 83 6.99 11.08 -25.12
C ALA A 83 6.85 12.38 -25.93
N GLN A 84 7.58 12.48 -27.05
CA GLN A 84 7.43 13.57 -28.03
C GLN A 84 6.20 13.43 -28.95
N ASP A 85 5.52 12.29 -28.93
CA ASP A 85 4.38 12.00 -29.80
C ASP A 85 3.18 11.49 -28.98
N ASP A 86 1.97 11.89 -29.37
CA ASP A 86 0.68 11.61 -28.71
C ASP A 86 0.31 10.09 -28.74
N SER A 87 1.26 9.21 -29.04
CA SER A 87 1.05 7.77 -29.07
C SER A 87 0.72 7.26 -27.66
N ALA A 88 -0.37 6.51 -27.58
CA ALA A 88 -1.06 6.08 -26.36
C ALA A 88 -0.49 4.88 -25.53
N PRO A 89 0.72 4.31 -25.75
CA PRO A 89 1.17 3.17 -24.93
C PRO A 89 1.25 3.45 -23.42
N TRP A 90 1.70 4.65 -23.04
CA TRP A 90 1.81 5.04 -21.64
C TRP A 90 0.43 5.09 -20.96
N LEU A 91 -0.62 5.42 -21.70
CA LEU A 91 -1.99 5.51 -21.18
C LEU A 91 -2.53 4.13 -20.78
N SER A 92 -2.23 3.08 -21.56
CA SER A 92 -2.63 1.72 -21.19
C SER A 92 -1.91 1.23 -19.93
N ARG A 93 -0.63 1.63 -19.76
CA ARG A 93 0.13 1.33 -18.55
C ARG A 93 -0.41 2.11 -17.35
N PHE A 94 -0.78 3.37 -17.53
CA PHE A 94 -1.45 4.18 -16.52
C PHE A 94 -2.73 3.51 -15.99
N PHE A 95 -3.64 3.06 -16.86
CA PHE A 95 -4.87 2.38 -16.43
C PHE A 95 -4.62 1.02 -15.75
N THR A 96 -3.52 0.35 -16.09
CA THR A 96 -3.12 -0.88 -15.40
C THR A 96 -2.67 -0.55 -13.97
N LEU A 97 -1.80 0.46 -13.83
CA LEU A 97 -1.32 0.93 -12.53
C LEU A 97 -2.43 1.50 -11.66
N GLU A 98 -3.44 2.15 -12.24
CA GLU A 98 -4.62 2.61 -11.49
C GLU A 98 -5.34 1.43 -10.80
N LYS A 99 -5.56 0.34 -11.52
CA LYS A 99 -6.19 -0.88 -10.97
C LYS A 99 -5.31 -1.51 -9.90
N ASP A 100 -4.00 -1.57 -10.13
CA ASP A 100 -3.05 -2.12 -9.16
C ASP A 100 -2.99 -1.26 -7.89
N MET A 101 -3.10 0.06 -8.03
CA MET A 101 -3.21 1.01 -6.91
C MET A 101 -4.50 0.80 -6.10
N GLN A 102 -5.65 0.70 -6.76
CA GLN A 102 -6.91 0.41 -6.08
C GLN A 102 -6.86 -0.93 -5.34
N ARG A 103 -6.26 -1.95 -5.97
CA ARG A 103 -6.10 -3.27 -5.38
C ARG A 103 -5.21 -3.23 -4.14
N ILE A 104 -4.02 -2.61 -4.21
CA ILE A 104 -3.11 -2.59 -3.05
C ILE A 104 -3.70 -1.81 -1.89
N ILE A 105 -4.41 -0.70 -2.15
CA ILE A 105 -5.09 0.08 -1.10
C ILE A 105 -6.14 -0.78 -0.39
N SER A 106 -6.97 -1.49 -1.16
CA SER A 106 -8.01 -2.37 -0.62
C SER A 106 -7.41 -3.52 0.20
N GLU A 107 -6.42 -4.22 -0.37
CA GLU A 107 -5.75 -5.34 0.31
C GLU A 107 -5.02 -4.90 1.57
N PHE A 108 -4.35 -3.73 1.54
CA PHE A 108 -3.65 -3.20 2.70
C PHE A 108 -4.63 -2.79 3.80
N SER A 109 -5.74 -2.14 3.46
CA SER A 109 -6.79 -1.76 4.40
C SER A 109 -7.38 -3.00 5.10
N GLY A 110 -7.71 -4.04 4.32
CA GLY A 110 -8.23 -5.30 4.87
C GLY A 110 -7.22 -6.01 5.78
N MET A 111 -5.94 -6.04 5.39
CA MET A 111 -4.87 -6.59 6.23
C MET A 111 -4.71 -5.81 7.54
N LYS A 112 -4.71 -4.46 7.48
CA LYS A 112 -4.60 -3.60 8.65
C LYS A 112 -5.76 -3.83 9.63
N ALA A 113 -7.00 -3.86 9.12
CA ALA A 113 -8.18 -4.10 9.93
C ALA A 113 -8.11 -5.47 10.64
N ALA A 114 -7.79 -6.53 9.91
CA ALA A 114 -7.65 -7.88 10.48
C ALA A 114 -6.57 -7.93 11.58
N PHE A 115 -5.44 -7.26 11.35
CA PHE A 115 -4.37 -7.16 12.33
C PHE A 115 -4.78 -6.38 13.59
N GLU A 116 -5.47 -5.26 13.43
CA GLU A 116 -5.96 -4.45 14.56
C GLU A 116 -7.00 -5.21 15.39
N THR A 117 -7.94 -5.91 14.75
CA THR A 117 -8.91 -6.78 15.44
C THR A 117 -8.19 -7.87 16.24
N TYR A 118 -7.21 -8.55 15.63
CA TYR A 118 -6.44 -9.59 16.30
C TYR A 118 -5.72 -9.08 17.55
N LEU A 119 -5.07 -7.91 17.48
CA LEU A 119 -4.39 -7.33 18.64
C LEU A 119 -5.37 -6.90 19.73
N SER A 120 -6.54 -6.33 19.37
CA SER A 120 -7.57 -5.95 20.35
C SER A 120 -8.07 -7.16 21.13
N GLU A 121 -8.40 -8.25 20.43
CA GLU A 121 -8.87 -9.49 21.07
C GLU A 121 -7.84 -10.06 22.06
N LYS A 122 -6.55 -9.97 21.73
CA LYS A 122 -5.47 -10.43 22.61
C LYS A 122 -5.21 -9.51 23.80
N GLN A 123 -5.54 -8.22 23.69
CA GLN A 123 -5.42 -7.26 24.80
C GLN A 123 -6.60 -7.37 25.78
N ASP A 124 -7.82 -7.57 25.30
CA ASP A 124 -9.02 -7.68 26.16
C ASP A 124 -9.06 -8.96 27.01
N VAL A 125 -8.55 -10.08 26.48
CA VAL A 125 -8.44 -11.34 27.23
C VAL A 125 -7.50 -11.22 28.43
N ARG A 126 -6.53 -10.29 28.39
CA ARG A 126 -5.61 -10.04 29.51
C ARG A 126 -6.21 -9.15 30.60
N ALA A 127 -7.18 -8.29 30.27
CA ALA A 127 -7.81 -7.37 31.22
C ALA A 127 -8.90 -8.03 32.08
N THR A 128 -9.45 -9.17 31.64
CA THR A 128 -10.53 -9.90 32.34
C THR A 128 -10.04 -11.13 33.12
N GLY A 129 -8.74 -11.41 33.07
CA GLY A 129 -8.11 -12.59 33.69
C GLY A 129 -7.12 -12.25 34.81
N SER A 130 -7.39 -11.24 35.64
CA SER A 130 -6.66 -10.95 36.89
C SER A 130 -7.57 -11.01 38.11
#